data_AF-A0AAD4RXA0-F1
#
_entry.id   AF-A0AAD4RXA0-F1
#
_cell.length_a   1.000
_cell.length_b   1.000
_cell.length_c   1.000
_cell.angle_alpha   90.00
_cell.angle_beta   90.00
_cell.angle_gamma   90.00
#
_symmetry.space_group_name_H-M   'P 1'
#
loop_
_entity.id
_entity.type
_entity.pdbx_description
1 polymer ?
#
loop_
_entity_poly.entity_id
_entity_poly.type
_entity_poly.pdbx_seq_one_letter_code
_entity_poly.pdbx_strand_id
1 'polypeptide(L)'
;MNKKLSFTHTETYLSSFNIVFDPIYKVEDLSSESQEERELMHIKLNANEGNRPEVMWLVDIFRSNIVDIEDPLTVEVLIKVSLRTV
;
A
#
# COMPACT_ATOMS: atom_id res chain seq x y z
N MET A 1 -17.96 -5.05 -41.15
CA MET A 1 -16.73 -4.31 -40.78
C MET A 1 -16.42 -4.67 -39.33
N ASN A 2 -15.63 -5.72 -39.13
CA ASN A 2 -15.33 -6.26 -37.80
C ASN A 2 -14.34 -5.35 -37.10
N LYS A 3 -14.82 -4.53 -36.16
CA LYS A 3 -13.92 -3.83 -35.23
C LYS A 3 -13.30 -4.89 -34.32
N LYS A 4 -12.04 -5.22 -34.60
CA LYS A 4 -11.20 -5.99 -33.68
C LYS A 4 -11.03 -5.12 -32.43
N LEU A 5 -11.80 -5.41 -31.39
CA LEU A 5 -11.66 -4.79 -30.08
C LEU A 5 -10.28 -5.20 -29.52
N SER A 6 -9.33 -4.27 -29.55
CA SER A 6 -8.10 -4.38 -28.79
C SER A 6 -8.43 -3.96 -27.36
N PHE A 7 -8.76 -4.94 -26.52
CA PHE A 7 -8.87 -4.71 -25.07
C PHE A 7 -7.48 -4.50 -24.49
N THR A 8 -7.34 -3.49 -23.64
CA THR A 8 -6.11 -3.27 -22.88
C THR A 8 -5.93 -4.39 -21.85
N HIS A 9 -4.71 -4.56 -21.34
CA HIS A 9 -4.37 -5.70 -20.47
C HIS A 9 -5.23 -5.74 -19.20
N THR A 10 -5.64 -4.57 -18.67
CA THR A 10 -6.49 -4.42 -17.47
C THR A 10 -7.93 -4.88 -17.69
N GLU A 11 -8.55 -4.57 -18.83
CA GLU A 11 -9.91 -5.01 -19.17
C GLU A 11 -10.02 -6.54 -19.27
N THR A 12 -8.93 -7.20 -19.69
CA THR A 12 -8.85 -8.67 -19.78
C THR A 12 -8.86 -9.34 -18.39
N TYR A 13 -8.20 -8.76 -17.38
CA TYR A 13 -8.23 -9.30 -16.01
C TYR A 13 -9.60 -9.12 -15.35
N LEU A 14 -10.23 -7.96 -15.55
CA LEU A 14 -11.55 -7.64 -14.99
C LEU A 14 -12.64 -8.59 -15.54
N SER A 15 -12.61 -8.87 -16.84
CA SER A 15 -13.53 -9.86 -17.44
C SER A 15 -13.30 -11.28 -16.91
N SER A 16 -12.05 -11.66 -16.63
CA SER A 16 -11.72 -12.97 -16.05
C SER A 16 -12.16 -13.08 -14.58
N PHE A 17 -12.11 -11.98 -13.82
CA PHE A 17 -12.55 -11.93 -12.42
C PHE A 17 -14.08 -12.08 -12.29
N ASN A 18 -14.84 -11.48 -13.21
CA ASN A 18 -16.31 -11.61 -13.30
C ASN A 18 -16.81 -13.04 -13.51
N ILE A 19 -15.95 -13.96 -13.98
CA ILE A 19 -16.32 -15.35 -14.28
C ILE A 19 -16.23 -16.23 -13.02
N VAL A 20 -15.46 -15.81 -12.00
CA VAL A 20 -15.07 -16.68 -10.86
C VAL A 20 -15.76 -16.30 -9.55
N PHE A 21 -16.17 -15.04 -9.35
CA PHE A 21 -16.81 -14.56 -8.12
C PHE A 21 -18.09 -13.76 -8.42
N ASP A 22 -18.94 -13.54 -7.40
CA ASP A 22 -20.27 -12.88 -7.44
C ASP A 22 -20.42 -11.73 -8.46
N PRO A 23 -21.62 -11.49 -9.03
CA PRO A 23 -21.83 -10.49 -10.06
C PRO A 23 -21.37 -9.10 -9.58
N ILE A 24 -20.34 -8.56 -10.23
CA ILE A 24 -19.85 -7.22 -9.99
C ILE A 24 -20.84 -6.22 -10.58
N TYR A 25 -21.46 -5.41 -9.72
CA TYR A 25 -22.50 -4.47 -10.14
C TYR A 25 -21.94 -3.24 -10.89
N LYS A 26 -20.68 -2.86 -10.65
CA LYS A 26 -20.01 -1.72 -11.31
C LYS A 26 -18.50 -1.78 -11.12
N VAL A 27 -17.74 -1.54 -12.18
CA VAL A 27 -16.28 -1.32 -12.14
C VAL A 27 -16.03 0.09 -12.63
N GLU A 28 -15.35 0.89 -11.82
CA GLU A 28 -14.92 2.24 -12.20
C GLU A 28 -13.41 2.31 -12.14
N ASP A 29 -12.81 2.88 -13.17
CA ASP A 29 -11.39 3.19 -13.19
C ASP A 29 -11.17 4.51 -12.44
N LEU A 30 -10.60 4.41 -11.24
CA LEU A 30 -10.32 5.56 -10.38
C LEU A 30 -8.95 6.20 -10.68
N SER A 31 -8.20 5.70 -11.68
CA SER A 31 -6.83 6.17 -11.97
C SER A 31 -6.73 7.65 -12.35
N SER A 32 -7.85 8.25 -12.78
CA SER A 32 -7.91 9.67 -13.18
C SER A 32 -8.19 10.64 -12.02
N GLU A 33 -8.51 10.13 -10.84
CA GLU A 33 -8.77 10.95 -9.65
C GLU A 33 -7.50 11.12 -8.80
N SER A 34 -7.38 12.27 -8.12
CA SER A 34 -6.28 12.50 -7.17
C SER A 34 -6.47 11.61 -5.94
N GLN A 35 -5.82 10.45 -5.91
CA GLN A 35 -5.89 9.51 -4.80
C GLN A 35 -4.82 9.79 -3.73
N GLU A 36 -5.24 9.78 -2.48
CA GLU A 36 -4.34 9.79 -1.32
C GLU A 36 -4.12 8.34 -0.86
N GLU A 37 -3.24 7.61 -1.54
CA GLU A 37 -2.91 6.25 -1.15
C GLU A 37 -2.06 6.23 0.12
N ARG A 38 -2.42 5.36 1.06
CA ARG A 38 -1.67 5.14 2.30
C ARG A 38 -1.39 3.67 2.49
N GLU A 39 -0.20 3.37 3.01
CA GLU A 39 0.22 2.02 3.32
C GLU A 39 0.62 1.92 4.80
N LEU A 40 0.11 0.88 5.45
CA LEU A 40 0.46 0.52 6.82
C LEU A 40 1.61 -0.48 6.79
N MET A 41 2.67 -0.21 7.54
CA MET A 41 3.83 -1.08 7.61
C MET A 41 4.18 -1.41 9.06
N HIS A 42 4.58 -2.66 9.32
CA HIS A 42 5.23 -3.10 10.55
C HIS A 42 6.72 -3.31 10.28
N ILE A 43 7.56 -2.52 10.96
CA ILE A 43 9.00 -2.46 10.73
C ILE A 43 9.71 -2.97 11.98
N LYS A 44 10.52 -4.02 11.82
CA LYS A 44 11.42 -4.51 12.87
C LYS A 44 12.73 -3.72 12.84
N LEU A 45 13.07 -3.11 13.97
CA LEU A 45 14.25 -2.29 14.15
C LEU A 45 15.14 -2.88 15.23
N ASN A 46 16.43 -3.03 14.94
CA ASN A 46 17.42 -3.34 15.96
C ASN A 46 17.76 -2.05 16.72
N ALA A 47 17.06 -1.82 17.83
CA ALA A 47 17.16 -0.62 18.66
C ALA A 47 17.88 -0.93 19.98
N ASN A 48 19.20 -1.10 19.91
CA ASN A 48 20.07 -1.32 21.06
C ASN A 48 20.27 -0.04 21.91
N GLU A 49 20.91 -0.15 23.07
CA GLU A 49 21.09 0.98 24.00
C GLU A 49 21.77 2.21 23.38
N GLY A 50 22.66 2.01 22.39
CA GLY A 50 23.39 3.09 21.74
C GLY A 50 22.58 3.89 20.72
N ASN A 51 21.61 3.26 20.05
CA ASN A 51 20.80 3.90 18.99
C ASN A 51 19.32 4.09 19.37
N ARG A 52 18.85 3.50 20.48
CA ARG A 52 17.46 3.61 20.93
C ARG A 52 16.96 5.06 21.03
N PRO A 53 17.71 6.05 21.55
CA PRO A 53 17.25 7.43 21.56
C PRO A 53 16.96 8.00 20.16
N GLU A 54 17.80 7.68 19.18
CA GLU A 54 17.62 8.10 17.78
C GLU A 54 16.41 7.40 17.15
N VAL A 55 16.24 6.10 17.42
CA VAL A 55 15.05 5.34 16.97
C VAL A 55 13.77 5.94 17.54
N MET A 56 13.72 6.22 18.84
CA MET A 56 12.55 6.85 19.47
C MET A 56 12.25 8.22 18.86
N TRP A 57 13.29 9.00 18.54
CA TRP A 57 13.12 10.29 17.89
C TRP A 57 12.53 10.15 16.47
N LEU A 58 12.96 9.14 15.71
CA LEU A 58 12.38 8.86 14.40
C LEU A 58 10.91 8.41 14.51
N VAL A 59 10.59 7.57 15.49
CA VAL A 59 9.19 7.18 15.77
C VAL A 59 8.34 8.43 15.99
N ASP A 60 8.81 9.37 16.80
CA ASP A 60 8.10 10.63 17.07
C ASP A 60 7.96 11.51 15.82
N ILE A 61 9.03 11.67 15.03
CA ILE A 61 9.02 12.48 13.79
C ILE A 61 7.99 11.94 12.79
N PHE A 62 7.98 10.63 12.58
CA PHE A 62 7.06 9.99 11.64
C PHE A 62 5.66 9.77 12.20
N ARG A 63 5.41 10.15 13.47
CA ARG A 63 4.16 9.90 14.18
C ARG A 63 3.77 8.42 14.15
N SER A 64 4.77 7.58 14.27
CA SER A 64 4.66 6.12 14.30
C SER A 64 4.31 5.64 15.69
N ASN A 65 3.88 4.39 15.80
CA ASN A 65 3.58 3.74 17.08
C ASN A 65 4.55 2.59 17.33
N ILE A 66 5.01 2.43 18.57
CA ILE A 66 5.73 1.22 18.98
C ILE A 66 4.68 0.19 19.38
N VAL A 67 4.62 -0.91 18.65
CA VAL A 67 3.63 -1.97 18.85
C VAL A 67 4.22 -3.21 19.55
N ASP A 68 5.54 -3.34 19.56
CA ASP A 68 6.28 -4.35 20.31
C ASP A 68 7.62 -3.79 20.80
N ILE A 69 7.96 -4.09 22.06
CA ILE A 69 9.18 -3.63 22.74
C ILE A 69 10.24 -4.72 22.91
N GLU A 70 9.97 -5.95 22.47
CA GLU A 70 10.97 -7.01 22.41
C GLU A 70 12.12 -6.66 21.45
N ASP A 71 13.24 -7.37 21.53
CA ASP A 71 14.36 -7.19 20.60
C ASP A 71 14.23 -8.21 19.44
N PRO A 72 13.95 -7.78 18.20
CA PRO A 72 13.93 -6.39 17.71
C PRO A 72 12.60 -5.65 17.91
N LEU A 73 12.70 -4.34 18.16
CA LEU A 73 11.58 -3.42 18.36
C LEU A 73 10.67 -3.44 17.13
N THR A 74 9.35 -3.48 17.31
CA THR A 74 8.41 -3.35 16.18
C THR A 74 7.71 -2.00 16.22
N VAL A 75 7.81 -1.27 15.11
CA VAL A 75 7.18 0.03 14.89
C VAL A 75 6.14 -0.10 13.78
N GLU A 76 4.97 0.50 14.00
CA GLU A 76 3.92 0.67 13.02
C GLU A 76 3.92 2.10 12.47
N VAL A 77 3.91 2.24 11.14
CA VAL A 77 3.87 3.53 10.45
C VAL A 77 2.87 3.53 9.31
N LEU A 78 2.13 4.63 9.18
CA LEU A 78 1.21 4.88 8.07
C LEU A 78 1.80 5.96 7.14
N ILE A 79 2.25 5.56 5.95
CA ILE A 79 2.88 6.48 5.00
C ILE A 79 1.98 6.75 3.80
N LYS A 80 2.10 7.95 3.21
CA LYS A 80 1.53 8.22 1.89
C LYS A 80 2.40 7.55 0.84
N VAL A 81 1.81 6.73 -0.01
CA VAL A 81 2.52 6.10 -1.13
C VAL A 81 2.53 7.08 -2.30
N SER A 82 3.73 7.35 -2.82
CA SER A 82 3.89 8.09 -4.07
C SER A 82 4.14 7.09 -5.18
N LEU A 83 3.09 6.65 -5.86
CA LEU A 83 3.24 5.88 -7.09
C LEU A 83 3.83 6.79 -8.17
N ARG A 84 5.11 6.60 -8.54
CA ARG A 84 5.62 7.13 -9.81
C ARG A 84 5.02 6.29 -10.92
N THR A 85 4.11 6.87 -11.69
CA THR A 85 3.69 6.29 -12.97
C THR A 85 4.93 6.26 -13.87
N VAL A 86 5.32 5.06 -14.32
CA VAL A 86 6.42 4.81 -15.26
C VAL A 86 5.91 4.99 -16.69
#